data_AF-A0A0S9QQ93-F1
#
_entry.id   AF-A0A0S9QQ93-F1
#
_cell.length_a   1.000
_cell.length_b   1.000
_cell.length_c   1.000
_cell.angle_alpha   90.00
_cell.angle_beta   90.00
_cell.angle_gamma   90.00
#
_symmetry.space_group_name_H-M   'P 1'
#
loop_
_entity.id
_entity.type
_entity.pdbx_description
1 polymer ?
#
loop_
_entity_poly.entity_id
_entity_poly.type
_entity_poly.pdbx_seq_one_letter_code
_entity_poly.pdbx_strand_id
1 'polypeptide(L)'
;MTRDQLAAELTRIAKLQLSDITRAVKNGEKSIALNEVTDLARRLHLLSDAVAGRPAVAPGAQAPATQASVVQTPVVQTGAASAPAAHP
;
A
#
# COMPACT_ATOMS: atom_id res chain seq x y z
N MET A 1 20.14 16.52 11.61
CA MET A 1 20.39 16.74 10.17
C MET A 1 20.97 18.13 9.99
N THR A 2 22.05 18.31 9.25
CA THR A 2 22.59 19.65 8.94
C THR A 2 21.85 20.26 7.74
N ARG A 3 22.01 21.58 7.52
CA ARG A 3 21.40 22.28 6.37
C ARG A 3 21.82 21.66 5.03
N ASP A 4 23.09 21.30 4.89
CA ASP A 4 23.62 20.75 3.64
C ASP A 4 23.13 19.32 3.40
N GLN A 5 22.97 18.53 4.48
CA GLN A 5 22.33 17.21 4.39
C GLN A 5 20.88 17.34 3.94
N LEU A 6 20.13 18.33 4.47
CA LEU A 6 18.74 18.58 4.06
C LEU A 6 18.65 18.94 2.58
N ALA A 7 19.50 19.85 2.10
CA ALA A 7 19.53 20.26 0.70
C ALA A 7 19.89 19.07 -0.23
N ALA A 8 20.86 18.24 0.16
CA ALA A 8 21.24 17.05 -0.58
C ALA A 8 20.07 16.05 -0.68
N GLU A 9 19.36 15.79 0.43
CA GLU A 9 18.27 14.82 0.45
C GLU A 9 17.04 15.31 -0.33
N LEU A 10 16.68 16.60 -0.21
CA LEU A 10 15.62 17.21 -1.03
C LEU A 10 15.93 17.08 -2.53
N THR A 11 17.17 17.37 -2.91
CA THR A 11 17.63 17.25 -4.30
C THR A 11 17.55 15.82 -4.79
N ARG A 12 17.95 14.85 -3.96
CA ARG A 12 17.91 13.42 -4.28
C ARG A 12 16.48 12.94 -4.50
N ILE A 13 15.56 13.26 -3.58
CA ILE A 13 14.15 12.88 -3.66
C ILE A 13 13.51 13.47 -4.92
N ALA A 14 13.72 14.76 -5.17
CA ALA A 14 13.16 15.45 -6.33
C ALA A 14 13.68 14.87 -7.65
N LYS A 15 14.98 14.57 -7.77
CA LYS A 15 15.56 14.03 -9.02
C LYS A 15 15.03 12.64 -9.38
N LEU A 16 14.89 11.75 -8.38
CA LEU A 16 14.36 10.41 -8.62
C LEU A 16 12.91 10.50 -9.13
N GLN A 17 12.07 11.27 -8.43
CA GLN A 17 10.64 11.32 -8.72
C GLN A 17 10.28 12.15 -9.96
N LEU A 18 10.99 13.26 -10.20
CA LEU A 18 10.68 14.15 -11.32
C LEU A 18 10.89 13.48 -12.69
N SER A 19 11.88 12.59 -12.81
CA SER A 19 12.13 11.83 -14.04
C SER A 19 10.95 10.90 -14.36
N ASP A 20 10.47 10.13 -13.37
CA ASP A 20 9.42 9.15 -13.55
C ASP A 20 8.06 9.82 -13.81
N ILE A 21 7.74 10.89 -13.07
CA ILE A 21 6.55 11.73 -13.32
C ILE A 21 6.59 12.29 -14.74
N THR A 22 7.72 12.88 -15.15
CA THR A 22 7.84 13.50 -16.49
C THR A 22 7.66 12.46 -17.59
N ARG A 23 8.22 11.26 -17.42
CA ARG A 23 8.07 10.17 -18.38
C ARG A 23 6.63 9.68 -18.46
N ALA A 24 6.00 9.42 -17.32
CA ALA A 24 4.60 8.98 -17.25
C ALA A 24 3.66 10.01 -17.92
N VAL A 25 3.84 11.31 -17.65
CA VAL A 25 3.05 12.38 -18.28
C VAL A 25 3.25 12.39 -19.80
N LYS A 26 4.49 12.29 -20.28
CA LYS A 26 4.79 12.25 -21.72
C LYS A 26 4.15 11.04 -22.42
N ASN A 27 4.04 9.92 -21.71
CA ASN A 27 3.44 8.69 -22.22
C ASN A 27 1.90 8.66 -22.08
N GLY A 28 1.28 9.65 -21.43
CA GLY A 28 -0.16 9.64 -21.15
C GLY A 28 -0.59 8.70 -20.02
N GLU A 29 0.36 8.20 -19.22
CA GLU A 29 0.14 7.23 -18.14
C GLU A 29 -0.33 7.95 -16.86
N LYS A 30 -1.58 8.45 -16.87
CA LYS A 30 -2.13 9.29 -15.79
C LYS A 30 -2.06 8.64 -14.40
N SER A 31 -2.37 7.35 -14.28
CA SER A 31 -2.35 6.64 -13.00
C SER A 31 -0.94 6.53 -12.44
N ILE A 32 0.04 6.26 -13.30
CA ILE A 32 1.46 6.18 -12.92
C ILE A 32 1.95 7.57 -12.47
N ALA A 33 1.67 8.62 -13.24
CA ALA A 33 2.05 9.98 -12.86
C ALA A 33 1.48 10.40 -11.48
N LEU A 34 0.21 10.08 -11.20
CA LEU A 34 -0.41 10.37 -9.90
C LEU A 34 0.17 9.53 -8.76
N ASN A 35 0.52 8.27 -9.04
CA ASN A 35 1.19 7.41 -8.07
C ASN A 35 2.57 7.98 -7.69
N GLU A 36 3.37 8.39 -8.67
CA GLU A 36 4.69 8.97 -8.43
C GLU A 36 4.61 10.30 -7.65
N VAL A 37 3.62 11.16 -7.94
CA VAL A 37 3.36 12.37 -7.14
C VAL A 37 3.00 12.03 -5.69
N THR A 38 2.22 10.97 -5.49
CA THR A 38 1.85 10.50 -4.14
C THR A 38 3.07 9.96 -3.38
N ASP A 39 3.96 9.22 -4.06
CA ASP A 39 5.19 8.74 -3.45
C ASP A 39 6.16 9.87 -3.11
N LEU A 40 6.29 10.87 -3.99
CA LEU A 40 7.04 12.10 -3.71
C LEU A 40 6.53 12.81 -2.46
N ALA A 41 5.21 13.00 -2.34
CA ALA A 41 4.60 13.63 -1.17
C ALA A 41 4.89 12.84 0.12
N ARG A 42 4.79 11.51 0.08
CA ARG A 42 5.11 10.64 1.22
C ARG A 42 6.57 10.79 1.66
N ARG A 43 7.52 10.77 0.73
CA ARG A 43 8.96 10.91 1.06
C ARG A 43 9.28 12.28 1.66
N LEU A 44 8.69 13.35 1.14
CA LEU A 44 8.86 14.69 1.70
C LEU A 44 8.28 14.80 3.11
N HIS A 45 7.16 14.14 3.39
CA HIS A 45 6.60 14.10 4.74
C HIS A 45 7.52 13.38 5.72
N LEU A 46 8.05 12.20 5.34
CA LEU A 46 9.01 11.46 6.17
C LEU A 46 10.29 12.27 6.44
N LEU A 47 10.78 12.99 5.44
CA LEU A 47 11.93 13.88 5.61
C LEU A 47 11.60 15.03 6.58
N SER A 48 10.41 15.64 6.46
CA SER A 48 9.93 16.67 7.38
C SER A 48 9.89 16.17 8.82
N ASP A 49 9.35 14.98 9.06
CA ASP A 49 9.31 14.38 10.40
C ASP A 49 10.72 14.14 10.97
N ALA A 50 11.61 13.60 10.14
CA ALA A 50 13.01 13.36 10.53
C ALA A 50 13.75 14.66 10.88
N VAL A 51 13.48 15.75 10.16
CA VAL A 51 14.03 17.08 10.46
C VAL A 51 13.44 17.67 11.74
N ALA A 52 12.14 17.49 11.97
CA ALA A 52 11.45 17.98 13.18
C ALA A 52 11.82 17.19 14.45
N GLY A 53 12.65 16.14 14.35
CA GLY A 53 12.97 15.25 15.46
C GLY A 53 11.77 14.42 15.92
N ARG A 54 10.72 14.33 15.09
CA ARG A 54 9.54 13.52 15.38
C ARG A 54 9.87 12.09 14.96
N PRO A 55 9.71 11.08 15.84
CA PRO A 55 9.89 9.71 15.43
C PRO A 55 8.88 9.39 14.33
N ALA A 56 9.37 8.86 13.20
CA ALA A 56 8.54 8.44 12.10
C ALA A 56 7.50 7.44 12.62
N VAL A 57 6.22 7.80 12.57
CA VAL A 57 5.15 6.90 12.95
C VAL A 57 5.14 5.76 11.94
N ALA A 58 5.54 4.56 12.37
CA ALA A 58 5.60 3.40 11.50
C ALA A 58 4.23 3.18 10.83
N PRO A 59 4.17 2.93 9.51
CA PRO A 59 2.94 2.58 8.81
C PRO A 59 2.52 1.18 9.25
N GLY A 60 1.82 1.12 10.38
CA GLY A 60 1.41 -0.13 11.03
C GLY A 60 0.49 0.06 12.24
N ALA A 61 0.33 1.28 12.76
CA ALA A 61 -0.72 1.57 13.74
C ALA A 61 -2.09 1.71 13.04
N GLN A 62 -2.56 0.60 12.46
CA GLN A 62 -3.99 0.42 12.24
C GLN A 62 -4.64 0.40 13.62
N ALA A 63 -5.66 1.26 13.80
CA ALA A 63 -6.56 1.20 14.94
C ALA A 63 -7.04 -0.25 15.15
N PRO A 64 -7.27 -0.71 16.40
CA PRO A 64 -7.69 -2.08 16.64
C PRO A 64 -8.93 -2.39 15.81
N ALA A 65 -8.75 -3.23 14.79
CA ALA A 65 -9.86 -3.78 14.03
C ALA A 65 -10.70 -4.59 15.01
N THR A 66 -11.88 -4.06 15.34
CA THR A 66 -12.93 -4.77 16.04
C THR A 66 -13.12 -6.09 15.32
N GLN A 67 -12.76 -7.19 15.97
CA GLN A 67 -12.99 -8.53 15.45
C GLN A 67 -14.50 -8.71 15.36
N ALA A 68 -15.06 -8.53 14.16
CA ALA A 68 -16.42 -8.94 13.86
C ALA A 68 -16.43 -10.47 13.95
N SER A 69 -16.97 -10.97 15.05
CA SER A 69 -17.22 -12.38 15.32
C SER A 69 -18.12 -12.92 14.20
N VAL A 70 -17.55 -13.69 13.28
CA VAL A 70 -18.30 -14.42 12.27
C VAL A 70 -18.94 -15.61 12.97
N VAL A 71 -20.25 -15.51 13.22
CA VAL A 71 -21.10 -16.65 13.58
C VAL A 71 -20.97 -17.69 12.46
N GLN A 72 -20.35 -18.81 12.79
CA GLN A 72 -20.18 -19.95 11.91
C GLN A 72 -21.45 -20.79 11.99
N THR A 73 -22.32 -20.70 10.97
CA THR A 73 -23.51 -21.55 10.83
C THR A 73 -23.09 -22.92 10.28
N PRO A 74 -23.40 -24.05 10.93
CA PRO A 74 -23.05 -25.36 10.39
C PRO A 74 -23.98 -25.73 9.23
N VAL A 75 -23.40 -26.04 8.06
CA VAL A 75 -24.13 -26.61 6.92
C VAL A 75 -24.35 -28.11 7.18
N VAL A 76 -25.61 -28.54 7.14
CA VAL A 76 -26.00 -29.95 7.21
C VAL A 76 -25.57 -30.66 5.92
N GLN A 77 -24.74 -31.69 6.06
CA GLN A 77 -24.26 -32.54 4.98
C GLN A 77 -25.32 -33.59 4.65
N THR A 78 -26.05 -33.40 3.55
CA THR A 78 -26.97 -34.40 2.99
C THR A 78 -26.17 -35.48 2.26
N GLY A 79 -26.09 -36.66 2.87
CA GLY A 79 -25.48 -37.84 2.25
C GLY A 79 -26.37 -38.40 1.13
N ALA A 80 -25.87 -38.36 -0.10
CA ALA A 80 -26.44 -39.06 -1.25
C ALA A 80 -26.01 -40.54 -1.19
N ALA A 81 -26.98 -41.44 -1.09
CA ALA A 81 -26.77 -42.86 -1.30
C ALA A 81 -27.00 -43.18 -2.78
N SER A 82 -25.93 -43.49 -3.50
CA SER A 82 -25.97 -44.14 -4.82
C SER A 82 -25.37 -45.53 -4.69
N ALA A 83 -26.18 -46.57 -4.86
CA ALA A 83 -25.73 -47.94 -5.06
C ALA A 83 -25.98 -48.35 -6.53
N PRO A 84 -25.10 -49.17 -7.14
CA PRO A 84 -25.10 -49.41 -8.59
C PRO A 84 -25.99 -50.59 -9.02
N ALA A 85 -26.17 -50.64 -10.34
CA ALA A 85 -27.06 -51.45 -11.17
C ALA A 85 -26.90 -52.97 -11.12
N ALA A 86 -27.99 -53.67 -11.49
CA ALA A 86 -27.94 -54.85 -12.36
C ALA A 86 -29.29 -55.06 -13.07
N HIS A 87 -29.29 -55.01 -14.41
CA HIS A 87 -30.25 -55.62 -15.33
C HIS A 87 -29.66 -56.97 -15.82
N PRO A 88 -30.40 -57.84 -16.52
CA PRO A 88 -31.84 -58.12 -16.54
C PRO A 88 -32.23 -59.39 -15.74
#